data_AF-A0A3R8PRT0-F1
#
_entry.id   AF-A0A3R8PRT0-F1
#
_cell.length_a   1.000
_cell.length_b   1.000
_cell.length_c   1.000
_cell.angle_alpha   90.00
_cell.angle_beta   90.00
_cell.angle_gamma   90.00
#
_symmetry.space_group_name_H-M   'P 1'
#
loop_
_entity.id
_entity.type
_entity.pdbx_description
1 polymer ?
#
loop_
_entity_poly.entity_id
_entity_poly.type
_entity_poly.pdbx_seq_one_letter_code
_entity_poly.pdbx_strand_id
1 'polypeptide(L)'
;MQINTFWKILLKIIGLLLLFSCISLIPQFYSTLSFTSGNLDTENLLIVWLMQILSVIIYILIIRLFLFKTEWLVEKLKLEKNFNEERIDVNIKSSTVLNIAIIVIGGLMITESFPNFCSALFHFLQQKTLFKDYPDSHWLIFHFIKIIIGYLLLTNGKRFAEYIEKESVEEKKPNA
;
A
#
# COMPACT_ATOMS: atom_id res chain seq x y z
N MET A 1 21.74 8.71 -12.15
CA MET A 1 20.39 9.30 -12.40
C MET A 1 20.02 10.21 -11.22
N GLN A 2 19.33 11.34 -11.42
CA GLN A 2 18.90 12.18 -10.28
C GLN A 2 17.98 11.41 -9.32
N ILE A 3 18.19 11.54 -8.02
CA ILE A 3 17.41 10.83 -6.98
C ILE A 3 15.91 11.15 -7.09
N ASN A 4 15.57 12.40 -7.40
CA ASN A 4 14.19 12.84 -7.63
C ASN A 4 13.54 12.07 -8.78
N THR A 5 14.25 11.97 -9.91
CA THR A 5 13.78 11.21 -11.09
C THR A 5 13.58 9.74 -10.76
N PHE A 6 14.46 9.14 -9.95
CA PHE A 6 14.30 7.76 -9.48
C PHE A 6 13.01 7.57 -8.69
N TRP A 7 12.78 8.39 -7.67
CA TRP A 7 11.57 8.29 -6.84
C TRP A 7 10.30 8.56 -7.63
N LYS A 8 10.32 9.54 -8.55
CA LYS A 8 9.19 9.82 -9.45
C LYS A 8 8.87 8.61 -10.34
N ILE A 9 9.87 7.95 -10.92
CA ILE A 9 9.65 6.73 -11.72
C ILE A 9 9.11 5.61 -10.85
N LEU A 10 9.69 5.39 -9.67
CA LEU A 10 9.27 4.34 -8.76
C LEU A 10 7.81 4.50 -8.32
N LEU A 11 7.40 5.70 -7.93
CA LEU A 11 6.01 6.00 -7.57
C LEU A 11 5.06 5.81 -8.75
N LYS A 12 5.47 6.12 -9.99
CA LYS A 12 4.67 5.84 -11.18
C LYS A 12 4.49 4.34 -11.41
N ILE A 13 5.54 3.54 -11.20
CA ILE A 13 5.44 2.07 -11.30
C ILE A 13 4.44 1.54 -10.26
N ILE A 14 4.54 2.02 -9.02
CA ILE A 14 3.59 1.67 -7.95
C ILE A 14 2.15 2.08 -8.32
N GLY A 15 1.96 3.29 -8.85
CA GLY A 15 0.66 3.77 -9.35
C GLY A 15 0.10 2.90 -10.48
N LEU A 16 0.96 2.40 -11.36
CA LEU A 16 0.57 1.49 -12.43
C LEU A 16 0.18 0.11 -11.90
N LEU A 17 0.90 -0.42 -10.90
CA LEU A 17 0.53 -1.67 -10.23
C LEU A 17 -0.83 -1.56 -9.52
N LEU A 18 -1.11 -0.41 -8.88
CA LEU A 18 -2.43 -0.10 -8.32
C LEU A 18 -3.52 -0.11 -9.40
N LEU A 19 -3.23 0.41 -10.59
CA LEU A 19 -4.15 0.40 -11.72
C LEU A 19 -4.47 -1.03 -12.18
N PHE A 20 -3.47 -1.91 -12.27
CA PHE A 20 -3.72 -3.33 -12.55
C PHE A 20 -4.58 -3.99 -11.45
N SER A 21 -4.39 -3.61 -10.19
CA SER A 21 -5.17 -4.12 -9.07
C SER A 21 -6.65 -3.75 -9.17
N CYS A 22 -7.01 -2.64 -9.85
CA CYS A 22 -8.40 -2.26 -10.10
C CYS A 22 -9.16 -3.26 -11.00
N ILE A 23 -8.48 -4.11 -11.75
CA ILE A 23 -9.14 -5.20 -12.50
C ILE A 23 -9.93 -6.11 -11.54
N SER A 24 -9.42 -6.28 -10.32
CA SER A 24 -10.07 -7.06 -9.25
C SER A 24 -11.40 -6.47 -8.78
N LEU A 25 -11.69 -5.20 -9.08
CA LEU A 25 -12.98 -4.58 -8.77
C LEU A 25 -14.10 -5.14 -9.65
N ILE A 26 -13.79 -5.60 -10.87
CA ILE A 26 -14.79 -6.11 -11.83
C ILE A 26 -15.55 -7.33 -11.24
N PRO A 27 -14.87 -8.39 -10.75
CA PRO A 27 -15.54 -9.48 -10.03
C PRO A 27 -16.38 -9.02 -8.84
N GLN A 28 -15.91 -7.99 -8.12
CA GLN A 28 -16.60 -7.49 -6.92
C GLN A 28 -17.92 -6.79 -7.26
N PHE A 29 -17.96 -6.04 -8.37
CA PHE A 29 -19.21 -5.51 -8.93
C PHE A 29 -20.18 -6.63 -9.33
N TYR A 30 -19.67 -7.68 -9.98
CA TYR A 30 -20.50 -8.83 -10.38
C TYR A 30 -21.09 -9.58 -9.18
N SER A 31 -20.29 -9.83 -8.14
CA SER A 31 -20.75 -10.47 -6.90
C SER A 31 -21.88 -9.68 -6.24
N THR A 32 -21.79 -8.35 -6.24
CA THR A 32 -22.80 -7.46 -5.65
C THR A 32 -24.12 -7.52 -6.40
N LEU A 33 -24.08 -7.60 -7.74
CA LEU A 33 -25.26 -7.80 -8.59
C LEU A 33 -25.94 -9.15 -8.34
N SER A 34 -25.16 -10.23 -8.17
CA SER A 34 -25.72 -11.56 -7.87
C SER A 34 -26.43 -11.61 -6.52
N PHE A 35 -25.86 -10.97 -5.48
CA PHE A 35 -26.45 -10.89 -4.14
C PHE A 35 -27.77 -10.11 -4.10
N THR A 36 -27.97 -9.19 -5.06
CA THR A 36 -29.18 -8.38 -5.23
C THR A 36 -30.41 -9.19 -5.67
N SER A 37 -30.22 -10.41 -6.18
CA SER A 37 -31.31 -11.26 -6.68
C SER A 37 -32.12 -11.97 -5.59
N GLY A 38 -31.65 -11.98 -4.33
CA GLY A 38 -32.33 -12.61 -3.19
C GLY A 38 -32.85 -11.60 -2.19
N ASN A 39 -34.13 -11.21 -2.27
CA ASN A 39 -34.91 -10.49 -1.25
C ASN A 39 -34.13 -9.51 -0.34
N LEU A 40 -33.49 -8.50 -0.93
CA LEU A 40 -32.89 -7.39 -0.19
C LEU A 40 -33.83 -6.19 -0.17
N ASP A 41 -34.03 -5.61 1.02
CA ASP A 41 -34.68 -4.32 1.20
C ASP A 41 -33.96 -3.26 0.34
N THR A 42 -34.73 -2.46 -0.40
CA THR A 42 -34.23 -1.42 -1.32
C THR A 42 -33.28 -0.42 -0.66
N GLU A 43 -33.46 -0.15 0.63
CA GLU A 43 -32.56 0.71 1.41
C GLU A 43 -31.16 0.11 1.59
N ASN A 44 -31.06 -1.19 1.85
CA ASN A 44 -29.77 -1.88 1.99
C ASN A 44 -29.02 -1.93 0.65
N LEU A 45 -29.74 -2.07 -0.46
CA LEU A 45 -29.15 -2.03 -1.80
C LEU A 45 -28.53 -0.66 -2.10
N LEU A 46 -29.22 0.44 -1.79
CA LEU A 46 -28.69 1.78 -2.01
C LEU A 46 -27.38 2.02 -1.25
N ILE A 47 -27.30 1.59 0.02
CA ILE A 47 -26.09 1.72 0.84
C ILE A 47 -24.92 0.95 0.23
N VAL A 48 -25.17 -0.28 -0.23
CA VAL A 48 -24.15 -1.15 -0.84
C VAL A 48 -23.59 -0.53 -2.13
N TRP A 49 -24.46 -0.04 -3.02
CA TRP A 49 -24.04 0.62 -4.25
C TRP A 49 -23.26 1.91 -3.97
N LEU A 50 -23.69 2.70 -2.98
CA LEU A 50 -23.03 3.95 -2.61
C LEU A 50 -21.63 3.70 -2.05
N MET A 51 -21.46 2.68 -1.21
CA MET A 51 -20.15 2.25 -0.70
C MET A 51 -19.24 1.72 -1.83
N GLN A 52 -19.78 0.99 -2.80
CA GLN A 52 -19.02 0.48 -3.94
C GLN A 52 -18.51 1.61 -4.84
N ILE A 53 -19.36 2.60 -5.14
CA ILE A 53 -18.99 3.81 -5.89
C ILE A 53 -17.93 4.61 -5.12
N LEU A 54 -18.11 4.78 -3.82
CA LEU A 54 -17.14 5.47 -2.96
C LEU A 54 -15.77 4.79 -3.00
N SER A 55 -15.73 3.46 -2.93
CA SER A 55 -14.48 2.69 -3.06
C SER A 55 -13.78 2.98 -4.39
N VAL A 56 -14.50 2.93 -5.52
CA VAL A 56 -13.92 3.26 -6.84
C VAL A 56 -13.38 4.69 -6.89
N ILE A 57 -14.12 5.66 -6.35
CA ILE A 57 -13.67 7.06 -6.28
C ILE A 57 -12.36 7.16 -5.50
N ILE A 58 -12.27 6.51 -4.34
CA ILE A 58 -11.04 6.48 -3.52
C ILE A 58 -9.88 5.89 -4.31
N TYR A 59 -10.08 4.78 -5.02
CA TYR A 59 -9.04 4.19 -5.86
C TYR A 59 -8.58 5.11 -6.97
N ILE A 60 -9.51 5.75 -7.70
CA ILE A 60 -9.18 6.70 -8.76
C ILE A 60 -8.37 7.87 -8.18
N LEU A 61 -8.74 8.37 -7.00
CA LEU A 61 -8.00 9.44 -6.32
C LEU A 61 -6.57 9.00 -5.96
N ILE A 62 -6.39 7.79 -5.43
CA ILE A 62 -5.08 7.24 -5.06
C ILE A 62 -4.22 7.03 -6.31
N ILE A 63 -4.75 6.41 -7.36
CA ILE A 63 -4.04 6.23 -8.64
C ILE A 63 -3.64 7.58 -9.21
N ARG A 64 -4.55 8.55 -9.19
CA ARG A 64 -4.26 9.91 -9.66
C ARG A 64 -3.14 10.56 -8.87
N LEU A 65 -3.12 10.35 -7.55
CA LEU A 65 -2.07 10.85 -6.67
C LEU A 65 -0.71 10.26 -7.04
N PHE A 66 -0.62 8.93 -7.20
CA PHE A 66 0.62 8.22 -7.52
C PHE A 66 1.12 8.44 -8.95
N LEU A 67 0.25 8.62 -9.94
CA LEU A 67 0.67 8.81 -11.34
C LEU A 67 0.94 10.28 -11.70
N PHE A 68 0.10 11.21 -11.23
CA PHE A 68 0.14 12.62 -11.65
C PHE A 68 0.68 13.58 -10.59
N LYS A 69 0.62 13.24 -9.31
CA LYS A 69 1.14 14.06 -8.19
C LYS A 69 2.31 13.40 -7.47
N THR A 70 3.19 12.76 -8.25
CA THR A 70 4.42 12.13 -7.73
C THR A 70 5.30 13.08 -6.94
N GLU A 71 5.50 14.31 -7.44
CA GLU A 71 6.35 15.32 -6.79
C GLU A 71 5.87 15.66 -5.37
N TRP A 72 4.56 15.87 -5.21
CA TRP A 72 3.95 16.09 -3.90
C TRP A 72 4.14 14.88 -2.96
N LEU A 73 4.06 13.66 -3.50
CA LEU A 73 4.28 12.43 -2.75
C LEU A 73 5.74 12.30 -2.29
N VAL A 74 6.70 12.59 -3.17
CA VAL A 74 8.14 12.59 -2.86
C VAL A 74 8.45 13.55 -1.72
N GLU A 75 7.90 14.77 -1.77
CA GLU A 75 8.08 15.77 -0.72
C GLU A 75 7.38 15.37 0.58
N LYS A 76 6.13 14.89 0.51
CA LYS A 76 5.33 14.55 1.69
C LYS A 76 5.90 13.35 2.45
N LEU A 77 6.35 12.33 1.72
CA LEU A 77 7.03 11.16 2.26
C LEU A 77 8.50 11.42 2.58
N LYS A 78 9.03 12.59 2.20
CA LYS A 78 10.42 13.01 2.42
C LYS A 78 11.42 11.99 1.88
N LEU A 79 11.12 11.39 0.73
CA LEU A 79 11.93 10.29 0.15
C LEU A 79 13.35 10.74 -0.19
N GLU A 80 13.53 12.01 -0.54
CA GLU A 80 14.86 12.58 -0.86
C GLU A 80 15.67 12.96 0.38
N LYS A 81 15.02 13.25 1.51
CA LYS A 81 15.66 13.87 2.68
C LYS A 81 16.77 13.01 3.29
N ASN A 82 16.72 11.70 3.05
CA ASN A 82 17.67 10.73 3.60
C ASN A 82 18.84 10.41 2.66
N PHE A 83 18.90 11.03 1.47
CA PHE A 83 19.96 10.81 0.50
C PHE A 83 20.87 12.05 0.45
N ASN A 84 22.14 11.85 0.81
CA ASN A 84 23.15 12.92 0.75
C ASN A 84 23.68 13.17 -0.67
N GLU A 85 23.40 12.26 -1.61
CA GLU A 85 23.87 12.32 -2.99
C GLU A 85 22.73 12.74 -3.91
N GLU A 86 22.93 13.81 -4.71
CA GLU A 86 21.94 14.28 -5.69
C GLU A 86 21.77 13.31 -6.87
N ARG A 87 22.76 12.43 -7.08
CA ARG A 87 22.79 11.46 -8.18
C ARG A 87 23.05 10.06 -7.63
N ILE A 88 22.24 9.11 -8.11
CA ILE A 88 22.51 7.69 -7.98
C ILE A 88 23.57 7.35 -9.03
N ASP A 89 24.81 7.14 -8.57
CA ASP A 89 25.90 6.55 -9.33
C ASP A 89 26.06 5.05 -9.01
N VAL A 90 26.80 4.32 -9.83
CA VAL A 90 27.00 2.86 -9.66
C VAL A 90 27.80 2.55 -8.38
N ASN A 91 28.58 3.52 -7.87
CA ASN A 91 29.35 3.40 -6.63
C ASN A 91 28.58 3.87 -5.39
N ILE A 92 27.33 3.41 -5.26
CA ILE A 92 26.46 3.71 -4.11
C ILE A 92 26.81 2.81 -2.92
N LYS A 93 26.75 3.39 -1.71
CA LYS A 93 26.92 2.63 -0.46
C LYS A 93 25.83 1.58 -0.30
N SER A 94 26.18 0.42 0.25
CA SER A 94 25.24 -0.70 0.46
C SER A 94 24.07 -0.32 1.37
N SER A 95 24.29 0.55 2.37
CA SER A 95 23.23 1.12 3.23
C SER A 95 22.20 1.94 2.46
N THR A 96 22.62 2.67 1.43
CA THR A 96 21.75 3.43 0.53
C THR A 96 20.87 2.48 -0.30
N VAL A 97 21.45 1.40 -0.82
CA VAL A 97 20.72 0.37 -1.58
C VAL A 97 19.69 -0.33 -0.68
N LEU A 98 20.09 -0.68 0.54
CA LEU A 98 19.21 -1.32 1.53
C LEU A 98 18.04 -0.41 1.93
N ASN A 99 18.30 0.88 2.16
CA ASN A 99 17.27 1.88 2.43
C ASN A 99 16.26 1.97 1.27
N ILE A 100 16.75 2.04 0.02
CA ILE A 100 15.88 2.02 -1.16
C ILE A 100 15.04 0.76 -1.16
N ALA A 101 15.64 -0.42 -1.03
CA ALA A 101 14.94 -1.70 -1.04
C ALA A 101 13.82 -1.75 0.03
N ILE A 102 14.08 -1.29 1.26
CA ILE A 102 13.09 -1.25 2.33
C ILE A 102 11.91 -0.32 1.98
N ILE A 103 12.20 0.86 1.44
CA ILE A 103 11.15 1.81 1.01
C ILE A 103 10.32 1.20 -0.13
N VAL A 104 10.95 0.56 -1.11
CA VAL A 104 10.24 -0.12 -2.21
C VAL A 104 9.34 -1.24 -1.68
N ILE A 105 9.85 -2.09 -0.79
CA ILE A 105 9.09 -3.17 -0.16
C ILE A 105 7.90 -2.59 0.61
N GLY A 106 8.11 -1.53 1.40
CA GLY A 106 7.03 -0.86 2.13
C GLY A 106 5.93 -0.31 1.21
N GLY A 107 6.34 0.33 0.10
CA GLY A 107 5.42 0.84 -0.91
C GLY A 107 4.62 -0.27 -1.61
N LEU A 108 5.28 -1.32 -2.08
CA LEU A 108 4.62 -2.48 -2.69
C LEU A 108 3.65 -3.17 -1.72
N MET A 109 4.05 -3.27 -0.46
CA MET A 109 3.23 -3.89 0.58
C MET A 109 1.95 -3.11 0.84
N ILE A 110 2.00 -1.76 0.85
CA ILE A 110 0.80 -0.92 0.92
C ILE A 110 -0.06 -1.13 -0.32
N THR A 111 0.53 -1.12 -1.51
CA THR A 111 -0.20 -1.29 -2.78
C THR A 111 -0.97 -2.60 -2.87
N GLU A 112 -0.45 -3.67 -2.29
CA GLU A 112 -1.14 -4.96 -2.23
C GLU A 112 -2.17 -5.03 -1.08
N SER A 113 -1.89 -4.39 0.06
CA SER A 113 -2.71 -4.55 1.27
C SER A 113 -3.89 -3.59 1.33
N PHE A 114 -3.70 -2.38 0.80
CA PHE A 114 -4.75 -1.38 0.69
C PHE A 114 -6.00 -1.88 -0.06
N PRO A 115 -5.87 -2.48 -1.26
CA PRO A 115 -7.03 -2.95 -1.99
C PRO A 115 -7.80 -4.06 -1.26
N ASN A 116 -7.05 -5.00 -0.69
CA ASN A 116 -7.61 -6.12 0.06
C ASN A 116 -8.29 -5.65 1.36
N PHE A 117 -7.72 -4.66 2.04
CA PHE A 117 -8.34 -4.02 3.20
C PHE A 117 -9.68 -3.36 2.83
N CYS A 118 -9.73 -2.59 1.73
CA CYS A 118 -10.98 -1.98 1.27
C CYS A 118 -12.06 -3.02 0.95
N SER A 119 -11.67 -4.13 0.29
CA SER A 119 -12.59 -5.21 -0.02
C SER A 119 -13.10 -5.91 1.25
N ALA A 120 -12.20 -6.28 2.17
CA ALA A 120 -12.56 -6.89 3.44
C ALA A 120 -13.45 -5.96 4.30
N LEU A 121 -13.17 -4.65 4.28
CA LEU A 121 -13.97 -3.65 4.99
C LEU A 121 -15.37 -3.56 4.41
N PHE A 122 -15.50 -3.62 3.08
CA PHE A 122 -16.79 -3.61 2.40
C PHE A 122 -17.62 -4.84 2.75
N HIS A 123 -17.04 -6.04 2.71
CA HIS A 123 -17.72 -7.27 3.12
C HIS A 123 -18.14 -7.24 4.59
N PHE A 124 -17.31 -6.69 5.46
CA PHE A 124 -17.63 -6.51 6.87
C PHE A 124 -18.84 -5.56 7.06
N LEU A 125 -18.88 -4.44 6.33
CA LEU A 125 -19.98 -3.47 6.41
C LEU A 125 -21.31 -3.96 5.80
N GLN A 126 -21.27 -4.96 4.91
CA GLN A 126 -22.49 -5.59 4.37
C GLN A 126 -23.21 -6.51 5.37
N GLN A 127 -22.57 -6.86 6.49
CA GLN A 127 -23.18 -7.79 7.44
C GLN A 127 -24.27 -7.14 8.28
N LYS A 128 -25.42 -7.83 8.39
CA LYS A 128 -26.56 -7.42 9.23
C LYS A 128 -26.29 -7.54 10.74
N THR A 129 -25.28 -8.32 11.14
CA THR A 129 -24.83 -8.42 12.54
C THR A 129 -23.31 -8.25 12.62
N LEU A 130 -22.85 -7.31 13.45
CA LEU A 130 -21.43 -7.04 13.63
C LEU A 130 -20.76 -8.23 14.34
N PHE A 131 -19.69 -8.75 13.76
CA PHE A 131 -18.72 -9.68 14.35
C PHE A 131 -19.18 -11.11 14.71
N LYS A 132 -20.44 -11.49 14.52
CA LYS A 132 -20.91 -12.83 14.93
C LYS A 132 -20.67 -13.93 13.90
N ASP A 133 -20.72 -13.59 12.61
CA ASP A 133 -20.70 -14.55 11.50
C ASP A 133 -19.64 -14.23 10.42
N TYR A 134 -18.49 -13.62 10.78
CA TYR A 134 -17.41 -13.35 9.80
C TYR A 134 -16.13 -14.15 10.11
N PRO A 135 -15.95 -15.35 9.50
CA PRO A 135 -14.72 -16.11 9.60
C PRO A 135 -13.48 -15.30 9.16
N ASP A 136 -13.68 -14.39 8.20
CA ASP A 136 -12.63 -13.59 7.56
C ASP A 136 -12.32 -12.27 8.28
N SER A 137 -12.85 -12.02 9.49
CA SER A 137 -12.51 -10.82 10.28
C SER A 137 -11.00 -10.69 10.53
N HIS A 138 -10.32 -11.83 10.64
CA HIS A 138 -8.88 -11.92 10.77
C HIS A 138 -8.13 -11.32 9.58
N TRP A 139 -8.67 -11.46 8.35
CA TRP A 139 -8.08 -10.88 7.15
C TRP A 139 -8.15 -9.36 7.13
N LEU A 140 -9.25 -8.78 7.63
CA LEU A 140 -9.38 -7.33 7.75
C LEU A 140 -8.29 -6.75 8.66
N ILE A 141 -8.09 -7.35 9.83
CA ILE A 141 -7.06 -6.96 10.80
C ILE A 141 -5.67 -7.17 10.21
N PHE A 142 -5.44 -8.30 9.54
CA PHE A 142 -4.17 -8.61 8.90
C PHE A 142 -3.79 -7.56 7.85
N HIS A 143 -4.70 -7.22 6.94
CA HIS A 143 -4.44 -6.20 5.92
C HIS A 143 -4.24 -4.81 6.52
N PHE A 144 -4.97 -4.47 7.58
CA PHE A 144 -4.78 -3.21 8.30
C PHE A 144 -3.37 -3.09 8.90
N ILE A 145 -2.93 -4.13 9.62
CA ILE A 145 -1.57 -4.18 10.19
C ILE A 145 -0.52 -4.14 9.07
N LYS A 146 -0.74 -4.87 7.97
CA LYS A 146 0.16 -4.88 6.82
C LYS A 146 0.29 -3.48 6.19
N ILE A 147 -0.78 -2.69 6.11
CA ILE A 147 -0.70 -1.28 5.66
C ILE A 147 0.15 -0.44 6.63
N ILE A 148 -0.05 -0.59 7.95
CA ILE A 148 0.72 0.15 8.96
C ILE A 148 2.21 -0.15 8.86
N ILE A 149 2.58 -1.43 8.77
CA ILE A 149 3.98 -1.85 8.63
C ILE A 149 4.56 -1.28 7.33
N GLY A 150 3.82 -1.38 6.22
CA GLY A 150 4.29 -0.86 4.93
C GLY A 150 4.52 0.65 4.96
N TYR A 151 3.63 1.39 5.63
CA TYR A 151 3.79 2.83 5.85
C TYR A 151 5.00 3.17 6.72
N LEU A 152 5.23 2.38 7.77
CA LEU A 152 6.38 2.55 8.66
C LEU A 152 7.70 2.34 7.90
N LEU A 153 7.80 1.28 7.08
CA LEU A 153 8.95 0.99 6.23
C LEU A 153 9.18 2.09 5.17
N LEU A 154 8.10 2.55 4.53
CA LEU A 154 8.15 3.62 3.54
C LEU A 154 8.69 4.94 4.12
N THR A 155 8.29 5.27 5.36
CA THR A 155 8.65 6.56 6.00
C THR A 155 9.97 6.49 6.79
N ASN A 156 10.29 5.33 7.37
CA ASN A 156 11.46 5.15 8.25
C ASN A 156 12.53 4.21 7.66
N GLY A 157 12.55 4.01 6.34
CA GLY A 157 13.46 3.06 5.68
C GLY A 157 14.93 3.18 6.10
N LYS A 158 15.41 4.40 6.33
CA LYS A 158 16.79 4.66 6.79
C LYS A 158 17.07 4.03 8.15
N ARG A 159 16.15 4.16 9.12
CA ARG A 159 16.33 3.59 10.47
C ARG A 159 16.37 2.07 10.42
N PHE A 160 15.56 1.46 9.56
CA PHE A 160 15.57 0.02 9.35
C PHE A 160 16.85 -0.45 8.65
N ALA A 161 17.33 0.30 7.65
CA ALA A 161 18.59 0.00 6.98
C ALA A 161 19.78 0.05 7.95
N GLU A 162 19.85 1.10 8.78
CA GLU A 162 20.88 1.26 9.80
C GLU A 162 20.83 0.15 10.85
N TYR A 163 19.63 -0.27 11.27
CA TYR A 163 19.46 -1.38 12.20
C TYR A 163 20.00 -2.70 11.62
N ILE A 164 19.62 -3.04 10.39
CA ILE A 164 20.07 -4.27 9.72
C ILE A 164 21.58 -4.23 9.46
N GLU A 165 22.13 -3.10 9.05
CA GLU A 165 23.56 -2.96 8.82
C GLU A 165 24.36 -3.10 10.12
N LYS A 166 23.88 -2.52 11.23
CA LYS A 166 24.51 -2.64 12.54
C LYS A 166 24.59 -4.10 13.00
N GLU A 167 23.49 -4.85 12.91
CA GLU A 167 23.44 -6.27 13.25
C GLU A 167 24.42 -7.08 12.38
N SER A 168 24.49 -6.79 11.08
CA SER A 168 25.41 -7.48 10.16
C SER A 168 26.91 -7.23 10.46
N VAL A 169 27.22 -6.13 11.12
CA VAL A 169 28.58 -5.77 11.55
C VAL A 169 28.91 -6.37 12.91
N GLU A 170 27.94 -6.47 13.82
CA GLU A 170 28.09 -7.16 15.11
C GLU A 170 28.26 -8.67 14.92
N GLU A 171 27.52 -9.28 14.01
CA GLU A 171 27.64 -10.71 13.68
C GLU A 171 29.01 -11.09 13.06
N LYS A 172 29.69 -10.11 12.43
CA LYS A 172 31.06 -10.28 11.89
C LYS A 172 32.17 -10.12 12.91
N LYS A 173 31.89 -9.68 14.14
CA LYS A 173 32.88 -9.74 15.22
C LYS A 173 32.81 -11.14 15.82
N PRO A 174 33.79 -12.05 15.56
CA PRO A 174 33.82 -13.29 16.30
C PRO A 174 33.92 -12.92 17.79
N ASN A 175 33.09 -13.55 18.62
CA ASN A 175 33.15 -13.46 20.08
C ASN A 175 34.63 -13.54 20.50
N ALA A 176 35.20 -12.40 20.89
CA ALA A 176 36.58 -12.27 21.34
C ALA A 176 36.70 -12.70 22.80
#